data_AF-A0A7V3WMC3-F1
#
_entry.id   AF-A0A7V3WMC3-F1
#
_cell.length_a   1.000
_cell.length_b   1.000
_cell.length_c   1.000
_cell.angle_alpha   90.00
_cell.angle_beta   90.00
_cell.angle_gamma   90.00
#
_symmetry.space_group_name_H-M   'P 1'
#
loop_
_entity.id
_entity.type
_entity.pdbx_description
1 polymer ?
#
loop_
_entity_poly.entity_id
_entity_poly.type
_entity_poly.pdbx_seq_one_letter_code
_entity_poly.pdbx_strand_id
1 'polypeptide(L)'
;MFGSYVRGQTHRDSHLDILVVVDDSVADTRAESVRLRRALRGIDMAMDILVVRASHFEALRDRIGLIYREIVREGQLVFEKRKAA
;
A
#
# COMPACT_ATOMS: atom_id res chain seq x y z
N MET A 1 -4.82 2.68 0.10
CA MET A 1 -5.30 2.16 1.40
C MET A 1 -6.29 1.04 1.12
N PHE A 2 -6.30 -0.01 1.94
CA PHE A 2 -7.23 -1.12 1.82
C PHE A 2 -7.60 -1.67 3.20
N GLY A 3 -8.27 -2.83 3.27
CA GLY A 3 -8.55 -3.50 4.54
C GLY A 3 -9.71 -2.89 5.33
N SER A 4 -9.71 -3.10 6.64
CA SER A 4 -10.84 -2.77 7.53
C SER A 4 -11.18 -1.28 7.55
N TYR A 5 -10.17 -0.42 7.41
CA TYR A 5 -10.33 1.04 7.31
C TYR A 5 -11.17 1.46 6.11
N VAL A 6 -11.01 0.80 4.96
CA VAL A 6 -11.81 1.12 3.78
C VAL A 6 -13.22 0.50 3.86
N ARG A 7 -13.34 -0.66 4.51
CA ARG A 7 -14.63 -1.35 4.70
C ARG A 7 -15.49 -0.80 5.85
N GLY A 8 -15.00 0.20 6.60
CA GLY A 8 -15.71 0.77 7.74
C GLY A 8 -15.85 -0.17 8.94
N GLN A 9 -15.08 -1.26 8.99
CA GLN A 9 -15.12 -2.29 10.04
C GLN A 9 -13.98 -2.10 11.05
N THR A 10 -13.69 -0.86 11.41
CA THR A 10 -12.55 -0.55 12.29
C THR A 10 -12.91 -0.67 13.76
N HIS A 11 -11.96 -1.18 14.53
CA HIS A 11 -11.97 -1.21 15.99
C HIS A 11 -10.74 -0.45 16.53
N ARG A 12 -10.69 -0.20 17.84
CA ARG A 12 -9.60 0.56 18.48
C ARG A 12 -8.20 0.06 18.13
N ASP A 13 -8.06 -1.23 17.87
CA ASP A 13 -6.77 -1.90 17.60
C ASP A 13 -6.58 -2.24 16.11
N SER A 14 -7.38 -1.66 15.22
CA SER A 14 -7.25 -1.92 13.78
C SER A 14 -5.96 -1.34 13.21
N HIS A 15 -5.28 -2.15 12.39
CA HIS A 15 -4.11 -1.73 11.61
C HIS A 15 -4.55 -0.95 10.37
N LEU A 16 -3.79 0.07 10.00
CA LEU A 16 -3.95 0.80 8.75
C LEU A 16 -3.18 0.09 7.63
N ASP A 17 -3.90 -0.51 6.68
CA ASP A 17 -3.30 -1.22 5.55
C ASP A 17 -3.02 -0.28 4.36
N ILE A 18 -1.74 -0.20 3.98
CA ILE A 18 -1.24 0.66 2.92
C ILE A 18 -0.43 -0.16 1.91
N LEU A 19 -0.83 -0.08 0.64
CA LEU A 19 0.00 -0.49 -0.48
C LEU A 19 0.59 0.77 -1.11
N VAL A 20 1.92 0.82 -1.21
CA VAL A 20 2.65 1.86 -1.91
C VAL A 20 3.17 1.29 -3.22
N VAL A 21 2.66 1.83 -4.33
CA VAL A 21 3.17 1.52 -5.67
C VAL A 21 4.32 2.49 -5.96
N VAL A 22 5.51 1.94 -6.19
CA VAL A 22 6.74 2.69 -6.46
C VAL A 22 7.21 2.48 -7.89
N ASP A 23 8.05 3.39 -8.37
CA ASP A 23 8.70 3.27 -9.67
C ASP A 23 9.57 2.02 -9.76
N ASP A 24 9.75 1.47 -10.96
CA ASP A 24 10.53 0.26 -11.19
C ASP A 24 12.04 0.44 -10.90
N SER A 25 12.52 1.69 -10.84
CA SER A 25 13.87 2.04 -10.39
C SER A 25 14.14 1.67 -8.92
N VAL A 26 13.11 1.39 -8.12
CA VAL A 26 13.28 0.84 -6.77
C VAL A 26 13.74 -0.61 -6.84
N ALA A 27 15.03 -0.81 -6.58
CA ALA A 27 15.67 -2.13 -6.62
C ALA A 27 15.14 -3.08 -5.52
N ASP A 28 15.06 -2.60 -4.28
CA ASP A 28 14.68 -3.40 -3.11
C ASP A 28 13.41 -2.84 -2.44
N THR A 29 12.26 -3.43 -2.77
CA THR A 29 10.97 -3.04 -2.18
C THR A 29 10.87 -3.40 -0.69
N ARG A 30 11.63 -4.38 -0.21
CA ARG A 30 11.66 -4.75 1.22
C ARG A 30 12.42 -3.69 2.01
N ALA A 31 13.58 -3.26 1.52
CA ALA A 31 14.32 -2.16 2.12
C ALA A 31 13.49 -0.87 2.13
N GLU A 32 12.77 -0.57 1.05
CA GLU A 32 11.87 0.59 0.99
C GLU A 32 10.70 0.48 1.98
N SER A 33 10.10 -0.71 2.15
CA SER A 33 9.08 -0.92 3.19
C SER A 33 9.65 -0.62 4.59
N VAL A 34 10.86 -1.09 4.89
CA VAL A 34 11.53 -0.79 6.17
C VAL A 34 11.80 0.70 6.33
N ARG A 35 12.26 1.39 5.27
CA ARG A 35 12.50 2.84 5.28
C ARG A 35 11.22 3.62 5.57
N LEU A 36 10.11 3.28 4.90
CA LEU A 36 8.80 3.91 5.13
C LEU A 36 8.28 3.65 6.55
N ARG A 37 8.35 2.40 7.04
CA ARG A 37 7.96 2.07 8.42
C ARG A 37 8.78 2.85 9.45
N ARG A 38 10.09 3.05 9.21
CA ARG A 38 10.94 3.89 10.08
C ARG A 38 10.53 5.36 10.07
N ALA A 39 10.21 5.91 8.91
CA ALA A 39 9.79 7.31 8.77
C ALA A 39 8.46 7.62 9.50
N LEU A 40 7.61 6.61 9.70
CA LEU A 40 6.29 6.76 10.33
C LEU A 40 6.28 6.42 11.83
N ARG A 41 7.43 6.09 12.44
CA ARG A 41 7.52 5.69 13.87
C ARG A 41 7.00 6.72 14.87
N GLY A 42 6.84 7.99 14.46
CA GLY A 42 6.28 9.04 15.30
C GLY A 42 4.75 9.09 15.35
N ILE A 43 4.06 8.21 14.62
CA ILE A 43 2.61 8.14 14.57
C ILE A 43 2.15 6.98 15.46
N ASP A 44 1.34 7.29 16.47
CA ASP A 44 0.75 6.31 17.39
C ASP A 44 -0.44 5.59 16.74
N MET A 45 -0.14 4.85 15.67
CA MET A 45 -1.09 4.04 14.92
C MET A 45 -0.36 2.86 14.30
N ALA A 46 -0.91 1.67 14.48
CA ALA A 46 -0.35 0.47 13.89
C ALA A 46 -0.61 0.47 12.37
N MET A 47 0.43 0.33 11.55
CA MET A 47 0.32 0.39 10.09
C MET A 47 1.01 -0.80 9.43
N ASP A 48 0.35 -1.37 8.43
CA ASP A 48 0.91 -2.39 7.57
C ASP A 48 1.19 -1.86 6.17
N ILE A 49 2.48 -1.78 5.86
CA ILE A 49 3.00 -1.14 4.65
C ILE A 49 3.57 -2.21 3.73
N LEU A 50 2.88 -2.44 2.62
CA LEU A 50 3.34 -3.21 1.48
C LEU A 50 3.91 -2.26 0.43
N VAL A 51 5.03 -2.63 -0.18
CA VAL A 51 5.65 -1.87 -1.26
C VAL A 51 5.78 -2.77 -2.47
N VAL A 52 5.29 -2.30 -3.62
CA VAL A 52 5.33 -3.04 -4.88
C VAL A 52 5.77 -2.11 -6.00
N ARG A 53 6.56 -2.64 -6.93
CA ARG A 53 6.94 -1.95 -8.16
C ARG A 53 5.73 -1.79 -9.10
N ALA A 54 5.68 -0.70 -9.84
CA ALA A 54 4.58 -0.38 -10.75
C ALA A 54 4.34 -1.49 -11.79
N SER A 55 5.39 -1.95 -12.48
CA SER A 55 5.27 -3.05 -13.45
C SER A 55 4.67 -4.32 -12.85
N HIS A 56 5.08 -4.65 -11.62
CA HIS A 56 4.63 -5.84 -10.92
C HIS A 56 3.18 -5.70 -10.45
N PHE A 57 2.79 -4.52 -9.97
CA PHE A 57 1.42 -4.23 -9.61
C PHE A 57 0.51 -4.35 -10.82
N GLU A 58 0.83 -3.68 -11.93
CA GLU A 58 0.03 -3.74 -13.16
C GLU A 58 -0.10 -5.16 -13.70
N ALA A 59 0.98 -5.96 -13.69
CA ALA A 59 0.94 -7.34 -14.15
C ALA A 59 0.05 -8.26 -13.29
N LEU A 60 -0.15 -7.94 -12.01
CA LEU A 60 -0.83 -8.82 -11.05
C LEU A 60 -2.15 -8.26 -10.50
N ARG A 61 -2.50 -7.02 -10.84
CA ARG A 61 -3.64 -6.32 -10.25
C ARG A 61 -4.97 -7.04 -10.43
N ASP A 62 -5.13 -7.82 -11.49
CA ASP A 62 -6.37 -8.56 -11.78
C ASP A 62 -6.29 -10.05 -11.45
N ARG A 63 -5.14 -10.52 -10.91
CA ARG A 63 -4.93 -11.93 -10.63
C ARG A 63 -5.80 -12.39 -9.46
N ILE A 64 -6.61 -13.43 -9.71
CA ILE A 64 -7.46 -14.05 -8.70
C ILE A 64 -6.58 -14.66 -7.59
N GLY A 65 -6.99 -14.44 -6.34
CA GLY A 65 -6.28 -14.94 -5.15
C GLY A 65 -5.16 -14.02 -4.64
N LEU A 66 -4.86 -12.92 -5.33
CA LEU A 66 -3.94 -11.90 -4.82
C LEU A 66 -4.70 -10.71 -4.23
N ILE A 67 -4.12 -10.14 -3.17
CA ILE A 67 -4.65 -8.95 -2.49
C ILE A 67 -4.76 -7.74 -3.43
N TYR A 68 -3.94 -7.67 -4.48
CA TYR A 68 -3.97 -6.56 -5.45
C TYR A 68 -5.34 -6.40 -6.12
N ARG A 69 -6.04 -7.49 -6.41
CA ARG A 69 -7.38 -7.45 -7.01
C ARG A 69 -8.42 -6.84 -6.08
N GLU A 70 -8.31 -7.13 -4.80
CA GLU A 70 -9.15 -6.51 -3.77
C GLU A 70 -8.81 -5.03 -3.63
N ILE A 71 -7.52 -4.68 -3.60
CA ILE A 71 -7.04 -3.30 -3.50
C ILE A 71 -7.54 -2.44 -4.66
N VAL A 72 -7.55 -2.97 -5.90
CA VAL A 72 -8.06 -2.22 -7.06
C VAL A 72 -9.57 -2.00 -7.00
N ARG A 73 -10.32 -2.98 -6.48
CA ARG A 73 -11.79 -2.94 -6.49
C ARG A 73 -12.37 -2.15 -5.34
N GLU A 74 -11.78 -2.32 -4.16
CA GLU A 74 -12.33 -1.82 -2.91
C GLU A 74 -11.41 -0.80 -2.26
N GLY A 75 -10.13 -0.72 -2.66
CA GLY A 75 -9.18 0.18 -2.03
C GLY A 75 -9.46 1.65 -2.34
N GLN A 76 -8.96 2.50 -1.46
CA GLN A 76 -9.03 3.95 -1.60
C GLN A 76 -7.66 4.51 -1.97
N LEU A 77 -7.60 5.27 -3.07
CA LEU A 77 -6.43 6.05 -3.44
C LEU A 77 -6.30 7.24 -2.47
N VAL A 78 -5.22 7.25 -1.67
CA VAL A 78 -4.95 8.30 -0.68
C VAL A 78 -3.93 9.32 -1.16
N PHE A 79 -3.06 8.92 -2.08
CA PHE A 79 -2.01 9.76 -2.63
C PHE A 79 -1.58 9.25 -3.99
N GLU A 80 -1.39 10.17 -4.94
CA GLU A 80 -0.76 9.93 -6.22
C GLU A 80 0.20 11.09 -6.52
N LYS A 81 1.45 10.77 -6.82
CA LYS A 81 2.39 11.78 -7.30
C LYS A 81 2.05 12.07 -8.77
N ARG A 82 1.52 13.26 -9.06
CA ARG A 82 1.37 13.72 -10.44
C ARG A 82 2.74 13.66 -11.14
N LYS A 83 2.78 13.03 -12.33
CA LYS A 83 3.92 13.19 -13.22
C LYS A 83 4.00 14.67 -13.62
N ALA A 84 5.20 15.25 -13.51
CA ALA A 84 5.46 16.53 -14.15
C ALA A 84 5.27 16.34 -15.66
N ALA A 85 4.51 17.23 -16.28
CA ALA A 85 4.23 17.22 -17.71
C ALA A 85 5.51 17.48 -18.52
#